data_AF-A0A7V5YWI7-F1
#
_entry.id   AF-A0A7V5YWI7-F1
#
_cell.length_a   1.000
_cell.length_b   1.000
_cell.length_c   1.000
_cell.angle_alpha   90.00
_cell.angle_beta   90.00
_cell.angle_gamma   90.00
#
_symmetry.space_group_name_H-M   'P 1'
#
loop_
_entity.id
_entity.type
_entity.pdbx_description
1 polymer ?
#
loop_
_entity_poly.entity_id
_entity_poly.type
_entity_poly.pdbx_seq_one_letter_code
_entity_poly.pdbx_strand_id
1 'polypeptide(L)' 'MSTVAISRDVEFIGQAIFDALGVLDLGDLFTGKLVAIKPNDTAATPDNISGVTHADTLQAVIRFVKQFNPRHIVVS' A
#
# COMPACT_ATOMS: atom_id res chain seq x y z
N MET A 1 -6.71 1.65 -22.22
CA MET A 1 -6.41 2.94 -21.55
C MET A 1 -5.89 2.61 -20.18
N SER A 2 -4.80 3.22 -19.74
CA SER A 2 -4.28 3.04 -18.38
C SER A 2 -5.06 3.94 -17.41
N THR A 3 -5.59 3.37 -16.34
CA THR A 3 -6.18 4.14 -15.23
C THR A 3 -5.07 4.63 -14.31
N VAL A 4 -5.05 5.93 -14.02
CA VAL A 4 -4.14 6.54 -13.04
C VAL A 4 -5.00 7.17 -11.95
N ALA A 5 -4.74 6.82 -10.69
CA ALA A 5 -5.45 7.34 -9.53
C ALA A 5 -4.46 8.09 -8.62
N ILE A 6 -4.82 9.32 -8.26
CA ILE A 6 -4.06 10.17 -7.34
C ILE A 6 -5.05 10.70 -6.30
N SER A 7 -4.76 10.50 -5.02
CA SER A 7 -5.56 11.01 -3.91
C SER A 7 -4.67 11.72 -2.90
N ARG A 8 -5.29 12.57 -2.07
CA ARG A 8 -4.64 13.29 -0.98
C ARG A 8 -5.61 13.39 0.18
N ASP A 9 -5.12 13.00 1.35
CA ASP A 9 -5.76 13.24 2.63
C ASP A 9 -4.67 13.75 3.59
N VAL A 10 -4.90 14.92 4.19
CA VAL A 10 -3.92 15.59 5.05
C VAL A 10 -4.05 15.18 6.52
N GLU A 11 -5.14 14.53 6.88
CA GLU A 11 -5.42 14.09 8.25
C GLU A 11 -5.11 12.60 8.41
N PHE A 12 -5.47 11.79 7.41
CA PHE A 12 -5.33 10.34 7.45
C PHE A 12 -4.92 9.76 6.09
N ILE A 13 -3.62 9.48 5.95
CA ILE A 13 -3.04 8.90 4.72
C ILE A 13 -3.72 7.59 4.28
N GLY A 14 -4.25 6.81 5.22
CA GLY A 14 -4.94 5.56 4.91
C GLY A 14 -6.19 5.76 4.05
N GLN A 15 -6.92 6.87 4.22
CA GLN A 15 -8.08 7.18 3.40
C GLN A 15 -7.66 7.47 1.96
N ALA A 16 -6.62 8.28 1.77
CA ALA A 16 -6.09 8.58 0.43
C ALA A 16 -5.66 7.30 -0.32
N ILE A 17 -5.05 6.35 0.39
CA ILE A 17 -4.66 5.05 -0.18
C ILE A 17 -5.89 4.23 -0.58
N PHE A 18 -6.92 4.16 0.28
CA PHE A 18 -8.15 3.43 -0.05
C PHE A 18 -8.89 4.05 -1.22
N ASP A 19 -9.01 5.38 -1.27
CA ASP A 19 -9.68 6.08 -2.37
C ASP A 19 -8.95 5.87 -3.70
N ALA A 20 -7.61 5.97 -3.69
CA ALA A 20 -6.81 5.80 -4.89
C ALA A 20 -6.83 4.36 -5.40
N LEU A 21 -6.73 3.36 -4.51
CA LEU A 21 -6.72 1.96 -4.91
C LEU A 21 -8.13 1.43 -5.21
N GLY A 22 -9.17 1.99 -4.59
CA GLY A 22 -10.57 1.56 -4.74
C GLY A 22 -11.16 1.82 -6.13
N VAL A 23 -10.56 2.71 -6.91
CA VAL A 23 -10.96 2.95 -8.31
C VAL A 23 -10.25 2.02 -9.30
N LEU A 24 -9.35 1.14 -8.82
CA LEU A 24 -8.63 0.17 -9.63
C LEU A 24 -9.26 -1.22 -9.48
N ASP A 25 -9.38 -1.94 -10.60
CA ASP A 25 -9.80 -3.35 -10.58
C ASP A 25 -8.61 -4.25 -10.25
N LEU A 26 -8.46 -4.59 -8.96
CA LEU A 26 -7.29 -5.31 -8.44
C LEU A 26 -7.62 -6.70 -7.86
N GLY A 27 -8.88 -7.13 -7.87
CA GLY A 27 -9.32 -8.33 -7.14
C GLY A 27 -8.58 -9.60 -7.56
N ASP A 28 -8.42 -9.79 -8.88
CA ASP A 28 -7.73 -10.95 -9.46
C ASP A 28 -6.21 -10.95 -9.21
N LEU A 29 -5.64 -9.82 -8.80
CA LEU A 29 -4.21 -9.73 -8.46
C LEU A 29 -3.91 -10.32 -7.08
N PHE A 30 -4.90 -10.41 -6.19
CA PHE A 30 -4.68 -10.77 -4.79
C PHE A 30 -5.37 -12.06 -4.36
N THR A 31 -6.56 -12.35 -4.89
CA THR A 31 -7.40 -13.48 -4.44
C THR A 31 -6.67 -14.81 -4.47
N GLY A 32 -6.52 -15.45 -3.31
CA GLY A 32 -5.86 -16.76 -3.18
C GLY A 32 -4.35 -16.77 -3.49
N LYS A 33 -3.71 -15.60 -3.68
CA LYS A 33 -2.29 -15.51 -4.05
C LYS A 33 -1.37 -15.28 -2.85
N LEU A 34 -0.10 -15.62 -3.01
CA LEU A 34 0.98 -15.12 -2.14
C LEU A 34 1.35 -13.72 -2.61
N VAL A 35 1.16 -12.72 -1.75
CA VAL A 35 1.41 -11.32 -2.06
C VAL A 35 2.64 -10.84 -1.29
N ALA A 36 3.63 -10.33 -1.99
CA ALA A 36 4.80 -9.68 -1.40
C ALA A 36 4.61 -8.15 -1.45
N ILE A 37 4.75 -7.49 -0.30
CA ILE A 37 4.75 -6.03 -0.20
C ILE A 37 6.15 -5.60 0.21
N LYS A 38 6.83 -4.87 -0.68
CA LYS A 38 8.17 -4.33 -0.45
C LYS A 38 8.05 -2.82 -0.18
N PRO A 39 8.02 -2.36 1.08
CA PRO A 39 8.16 -0.94 1.38
C PRO A 39 9.56 -0.45 1.00
N ASN A 40 9.72 0.87 0.89
CA ASN A 40 11.05 1.47 1.02
C ASN A 40 11.53 1.32 2.47
N ASP A 41 12.73 1.82 2.78
CA ASP A 41 13.19 1.93 4.16
C ASP A 41 12.09 2.58 5.03
N THR A 42 11.83 2.01 6.20
CA THR A 42 10.76 2.48 7.11
C THR A 42 11.27 3.45 8.17
N ALA A 43 12.57 3.71 8.19
CA ALA A 43 13.23 4.65 9.08
C ALA A 43 14.26 5.46 8.30
N ALA A 44 14.25 6.78 8.50
CA ALA A 44 15.30 7.65 8.01
C ALA A 44 16.42 7.68 9.06
N THR A 45 17.66 7.73 8.60
CA THR A 45 18.82 7.97 9.47
C THR A 45 19.41 9.34 9.12
N PRO A 46 20.24 9.94 9.99
CA PRO A 46 20.95 11.18 9.66
C PRO A 46 21.74 11.08 8.33
N ASP A 47 22.24 9.89 8.02
CA ASP A 47 23.03 9.60 6.82
C ASP A 47 22.17 9.16 5.61
N ASN A 48 20.86 8.92 5.81
CA ASN A 48 19.91 8.53 4.77
C ASN A 48 18.55 9.22 4.98
N ILE A 49 18.41 10.39 4.35
CA ILE A 49 17.18 11.18 4.31
C ILE A 49 16.30 10.87 3.09
N SER A 50 16.50 9.71 2.45
CA SER A 50 15.68 9.31 1.29
C SER A 50 14.21 9.12 1.67
N GLY A 51 13.33 9.05 0.67
CA GLY A 51 11.90 8.89 0.88
C GLY A 51 11.56 7.56 1.54
N VAL A 52 11.20 7.61 2.82
CA VAL A 52 10.82 6.44 3.61
C VAL A 52 9.36 6.06 3.44
N THR A 53 9.04 4.77 3.58
CA THR A 53 7.65 4.33 3.71
C THR A 53 7.24 4.45 5.17
N HIS A 54 6.31 5.35 5.47
CA HIS A 54 5.78 5.48 6.82
C HIS A 54 5.01 4.21 7.22
N ALA A 55 5.05 3.88 8.51
CA ALA A 55 4.41 2.66 9.03
C ALA A 55 2.89 2.63 8.79
N ASP A 56 2.23 3.79 8.85
CA ASP A 56 0.79 3.95 8.58
C ASP A 56 0.45 3.67 7.10
N THR A 57 1.32 4.05 6.17
CA THR A 57 1.20 3.81 4.74
C THR A 57 1.26 2.31 4.45
N LEU A 58 2.27 1.62 5.00
CA LEU A 58 2.40 0.17 4.90
C LEU A 58 1.19 -0.54 5.53
N GLN A 59 0.75 -0.09 6.70
CA GLN A 59 -0.42 -0.66 7.38
C GLN A 59 -1.70 -0.51 6.54
N ALA A 60 -1.93 0.64 5.92
CA ALA A 60 -3.07 0.91 5.06
C ALA A 60 -3.06 0.00 3.82
N VAL A 61 -1.92 -0.13 3.14
CA VAL A 61 -1.79 -1.04 1.99
C VAL A 61 -2.06 -2.49 2.39
N ILE A 62 -1.52 -2.97 3.52
CA ILE A 62 -1.79 -4.32 4.02
C ILE A 62 -3.29 -4.52 4.27
N ARG A 63 -3.97 -3.55 4.90
CA ARG A 63 -5.42 -3.61 5.15
C ARG A 63 -6.22 -3.64 3.84
N PHE A 64 -5.84 -2.81 2.86
CA PHE A 64 -6.47 -2.80 1.55
C PHE A 64 -6.31 -4.16 0.85
N VAL A 65 -5.13 -4.76 0.85
CA VAL A 65 -4.89 -6.06 0.20
C VAL A 65 -5.66 -7.19 0.89
N LYS A 66 -5.75 -7.17 2.23
CA LYS A 66 -6.44 -8.21 3.00
C LYS A 66 -7.92 -8.38 2.62
N GLN A 67 -8.60 -7.32 2.16
CA GLN A 67 -10.01 -7.41 1.80
C GLN A 67 -10.28 -8.36 0.62
N PHE A 68 -9.25 -8.66 -0.18
CA PHE A 68 -9.33 -9.56 -1.34
C PHE A 68 -8.99 -11.02 -1.02
N ASN A 69 -8.89 -11.41 0.26
CA ASN A 69 -8.59 -12.78 0.67
C ASN A 69 -7.33 -13.39 0.01
N PRO A 70 -6.15 -12.75 0.14
CA PRO A 70 -4.90 -13.36 -0.29
C PRO A 70 -4.59 -14.61 0.54
N ARG A 71 -3.88 -15.58 -0.04
CA ARG A 71 -3.45 -16.78 0.68
C ARG A 71 -2.44 -16.44 1.77
N HIS A 72 -1.49 -15.56 1.46
CA HIS A 72 -0.48 -15.06 2.40
C HIS A 72 -0.05 -13.65 2.00
N ILE A 73 0.34 -12.85 2.98
CA ILE A 73 1.03 -11.57 2.78
C ILE A 73 2.40 -11.67 3.44
N VAL A 74 3.45 -11.32 2.71
CA VAL A 74 4.83 -11.22 3.21
C VAL A 74 5.30 -9.78 3.04
N VAL A 75 5.95 -9.25 4.08
CA VAL A 75 6.58 -7.93 4.06
C VAL A 75 8.08 -8.13 4.21
N SER A 76 8.88 -7.50 3.35
CA SER A 76 10.35 -7.61 3.33
C SER A 76 11.04 -6.25 3.30
#